data_AF-A0A439CRX6-F1
#
_entry.id   AF-A0A439CRX6-F1
#
_cell.length_a   1.000
_cell.length_b   1.000
_cell.length_c   1.000
_cell.angle_alpha   90.00
_cell.angle_beta   90.00
_cell.angle_gamma   90.00
#
_symmetry.space_group_name_H-M   'P 1'
#
loop_
_entity.id
_entity.type
_entity.pdbx_description
1 polymer ?
#
loop_
_entity_poly.entity_id
_entity_poly.type
_entity_poly.pdbx_seq_one_letter_code
_entity_poly.pdbx_strand_id
1 'polypeptide(L)'
;MHANATESLLPYLLPSTSTTKRPRRVLDIGSGSGYLTHILAELAGKDAVVVGVEHIAALRELGETNMGKTSEGRELLASGRVRFRVGDGRKGWIEPEALGTSSISSARHHRESRAEKPTDDEMVNADGKNVGGAADESDAQGWDAIHVGAAAAELHEELVRQLRRPGRMFIPVVDESSGWEQYIWVVDKDVNGKVEKKRLYGVRYVPLTDAPAKAVRPFLSSSGLATTAMLSRQLRKPLPAATVVRIVAQRTYATPSGPPPSRFRLPKSKGWDEDTETNLDRAGRYFLMTEMFRGMYVAMEQYFRPPYTIFYPFEKGPISPRFRGEHALRRYPSGEERCIACKLCEAICPAQAITIEAEERADGSRRTTRYDIDMTKCIYCGFCQESCPVDAIVESPNAEYATETREELLYNKEKLLANGDKWEPELAANIRADAPYR
;
A
#
# COMPACT_ATOMS: atom_id res chain seq x y z
N MET A 1 0.58 -8.65 1.51
CA MET A 1 1.33 -9.28 2.61
C MET A 1 0.49 -9.36 3.88
N HIS A 2 0.03 -8.23 4.43
CA HIS A 2 -0.85 -8.20 5.62
C HIS A 2 -2.13 -9.06 5.51
N ALA A 3 -2.83 -9.04 4.37
CA ALA A 3 -4.01 -9.87 4.16
C ALA A 3 -3.71 -11.38 4.29
N ASN A 4 -2.62 -11.86 3.68
CA ASN A 4 -2.22 -13.26 3.76
C ASN A 4 -1.74 -13.65 5.17
N ALA A 5 -1.01 -12.76 5.86
CA ALA A 5 -0.63 -12.98 7.26
C ALA A 5 -1.88 -13.14 8.14
N THR A 6 -2.86 -12.25 7.95
CA THR A 6 -4.13 -12.27 8.67
C THR A 6 -4.92 -13.53 8.37
N GLU A 7 -5.05 -13.92 7.10
CA GLU A 7 -5.72 -15.15 6.67
C GLU A 7 -5.07 -16.41 7.27
N SER A 8 -3.73 -16.46 7.29
CA SER A 8 -2.99 -17.57 7.89
C SER A 8 -3.23 -17.69 9.40
N LEU A 9 -3.32 -16.56 10.10
CA LEU A 9 -3.53 -16.49 11.55
C LEU A 9 -5.01 -16.59 11.95
N LEU A 10 -5.94 -16.35 11.02
CA LEU A 10 -7.38 -16.28 11.25
C LEU A 10 -7.96 -17.42 12.11
N PRO A 11 -7.56 -18.70 11.92
CA PRO A 11 -8.07 -19.81 12.74
C PRO A 11 -7.76 -19.69 14.24
N TYR A 12 -6.70 -18.94 14.59
CA TYR A 12 -6.23 -18.73 15.95
C TYR A 12 -6.58 -17.33 16.50
N LEU A 13 -7.04 -16.43 15.63
CA LEU A 13 -7.53 -15.09 15.98
C LEU A 13 -9.02 -15.10 16.33
N LEU A 14 -9.85 -15.75 15.51
CA LEU A 14 -11.30 -15.68 15.69
C LEU A 14 -11.76 -16.33 17.00
N PRO A 15 -12.84 -15.81 17.63
CA PRO A 15 -13.52 -16.48 18.72
C PRO A 15 -14.15 -17.80 18.23
N SER A 16 -13.36 -18.88 18.19
CA SER A 16 -13.84 -20.20 17.76
C SER A 16 -14.82 -20.79 18.78
N THR A 17 -15.85 -21.46 18.29
CA THR A 17 -16.82 -22.33 19.00
C THR A 17 -16.20 -23.61 19.59
N SER A 18 -14.87 -23.63 19.79
CA SER A 18 -14.06 -24.80 20.18
C SER A 18 -13.60 -24.73 21.66
N THR A 19 -13.32 -25.90 22.23
CA THR A 19 -13.41 -26.38 23.62
C THR A 19 -12.65 -25.61 24.72
N THR A 20 -11.90 -24.55 24.42
CA THR A 20 -11.11 -23.80 25.42
C THR A 20 -11.56 -22.33 25.49
N LYS A 21 -12.30 -21.99 26.56
CA LYS A 21 -12.90 -20.68 26.83
C LYS A 21 -11.88 -19.69 27.42
N ARG A 22 -10.73 -19.48 26.75
CA ARG A 22 -9.66 -18.59 27.23
C ARG A 22 -9.52 -17.35 26.34
N PRO A 23 -9.13 -16.18 26.91
CA PRO A 23 -8.93 -14.96 26.13
C PRO A 23 -7.76 -15.14 25.15
N ARG A 24 -7.98 -14.72 23.91
CA ARG A 24 -6.98 -14.80 22.83
C ARG A 24 -5.89 -13.77 23.06
N ARG A 25 -4.64 -14.20 22.94
CA ARG A 25 -3.48 -13.30 23.02
C ARG A 25 -2.74 -13.32 21.70
N VAL A 26 -2.52 -12.13 21.13
CA VAL A 26 -1.87 -11.96 19.83
C VAL A 26 -0.66 -11.06 19.97
N LEU A 27 0.47 -11.48 19.41
CA LEU A 27 1.70 -10.71 19.38
C LEU A 27 1.99 -10.26 17.95
N ASP A 28 2.18 -8.96 17.75
CA ASP A 28 2.55 -8.35 16.48
C ASP A 28 3.95 -7.72 16.58
N ILE A 29 4.95 -8.39 16.03
CA ILE A 29 6.35 -7.96 16.07
C ILE A 29 6.65 -7.13 14.81
N GLY A 30 7.17 -5.91 14.98
CA GLY A 30 7.38 -4.98 13.88
C GLY A 30 6.07 -4.30 13.47
N SER A 31 5.30 -3.84 14.45
CA SER A 31 4.00 -3.21 14.24
C SER A 31 4.05 -1.97 13.32
N GLY A 32 5.21 -1.28 13.26
CA GLY A 32 5.43 -0.15 12.36
C GLY A 32 4.40 0.98 12.55
N SER A 33 3.52 1.17 11.56
CA SER A 33 2.47 2.19 11.62
C SER A 33 1.30 1.85 12.55
N GLY A 34 1.27 0.64 13.13
CA GLY A 34 0.18 0.14 13.98
C GLY A 34 -1.05 -0.38 13.22
N TYR A 35 -1.02 -0.33 11.89
CA TYR A 35 -2.15 -0.73 11.04
C TYR A 35 -2.57 -2.19 11.21
N LEU A 36 -1.60 -3.12 11.15
CA LEU A 36 -1.90 -4.54 11.28
C LEU A 36 -2.32 -4.90 12.70
N THR A 37 -1.67 -4.29 13.70
CA THR A 37 -2.05 -4.44 15.12
C THR A 37 -3.53 -4.07 15.34
N HIS A 38 -4.01 -3.00 14.69
CA HIS A 38 -5.43 -2.62 14.74
C HIS A 38 -6.34 -3.68 14.12
N ILE A 39 -6.00 -4.18 12.93
CA ILE A 39 -6.78 -5.23 12.25
C ILE A 39 -6.85 -6.50 13.10
N LEU A 40 -5.73 -6.92 13.68
CA LEU A 40 -5.68 -8.10 14.54
C LEU A 40 -6.56 -7.93 15.77
N ALA A 41 -6.62 -6.72 16.35
CA ALA A 41 -7.46 -6.41 17.50
C ALA A 41 -8.96 -6.43 17.18
N GLU A 42 -9.35 -5.93 16.00
CA GLU A 42 -10.72 -5.98 15.52
C GLU A 42 -11.17 -7.43 15.26
N LEU A 43 -10.33 -8.23 14.59
CA LEU A 43 -10.64 -9.62 14.26
C LEU A 43 -10.68 -10.55 15.47
N ALA A 44 -9.82 -10.32 16.47
CA ALA A 44 -9.73 -11.19 17.64
C ALA A 44 -10.92 -11.04 18.63
N GLY A 45 -11.73 -9.98 18.47
CA GLY A 45 -12.93 -9.76 19.28
C GLY A 45 -12.65 -9.19 20.67
N LYS A 46 -13.74 -8.97 21.44
CA LYS A 46 -13.75 -8.12 22.64
C LYS A 46 -12.90 -8.62 23.82
N ASP A 47 -12.70 -9.94 23.92
CA ASP A 47 -11.98 -10.56 25.03
C ASP A 47 -10.48 -10.76 24.73
N ALA A 48 -10.00 -10.32 23.57
CA ALA A 48 -8.63 -10.52 23.13
C ALA A 48 -7.69 -9.38 23.56
N VAL A 49 -6.44 -9.75 23.79
CA VAL A 49 -5.31 -8.83 24.04
C VAL A 49 -4.35 -8.91 22.86
N VAL A 50 -4.01 -7.76 22.29
CA VAL A 50 -3.07 -7.64 21.17
C VAL A 50 -1.91 -6.72 21.57
N VAL A 51 -0.69 -7.22 21.48
CA VAL A 51 0.51 -6.45 21.82
C VAL A 51 1.34 -6.22 20.56
N GLY A 52 1.53 -4.95 20.21
CA GLY A 52 2.45 -4.52 19.17
C GLY A 52 3.81 -4.23 19.77
N VAL A 53 4.84 -4.94 19.33
CA VAL A 53 6.24 -4.74 19.76
C VAL A 53 7.02 -4.09 18.66
N GLU A 54 7.74 -3.04 19.01
CA GLU A 54 8.57 -2.29 18.07
C GLU A 54 9.93 -2.01 18.69
N HIS A 55 11.00 -2.16 17.90
CA HIS A 55 12.35 -1.96 18.40
C HIS A 55 12.71 -0.46 18.47
N ILE A 56 12.09 0.36 17.61
CA ILE A 56 12.31 1.81 17.53
C ILE A 56 11.19 2.55 18.27
N ALA A 57 11.55 3.32 19.30
CA ALA A 57 10.58 4.08 20.11
C ALA A 57 9.69 5.03 19.30
N ALA A 58 10.25 5.70 18.27
CA ALA A 58 9.50 6.59 17.40
C ALA A 58 8.41 5.87 16.59
N LEU A 59 8.67 4.63 16.16
CA LEU A 59 7.69 3.82 15.44
C LEU A 59 6.60 3.30 16.39
N ARG A 60 6.97 2.93 17.62
CA ARG A 60 6.01 2.60 18.69
C ARG A 60 5.03 3.75 18.92
N GLU A 61 5.55 4.96 19.08
CA GLU A 61 4.74 6.18 19.29
C GLU A 61 3.89 6.52 18.06
N LEU A 62 4.43 6.32 16.85
CA LEU A 62 3.68 6.49 15.61
C LEU A 62 2.49 5.53 15.52
N GLY A 63 2.69 4.25 15.86
CA GLY A 63 1.63 3.25 15.89
C GLY A 63 0.52 3.59 16.88
N GLU A 64 0.89 3.99 18.09
CA GLU A 64 -0.03 4.44 19.13
C GLU A 64 -0.79 5.70 18.73
N THR A 65 -0.10 6.68 18.12
CA THR A 65 -0.71 7.92 17.62
C THR A 65 -1.69 7.64 16.49
N ASN A 66 -1.33 6.77 15.53
CA ASN A 66 -2.20 6.40 14.42
C ASN A 66 -3.45 5.68 14.89
N MET A 67 -3.32 4.75 15.84
CA MET A 67 -4.44 4.05 16.48
C MET A 67 -5.39 5.06 17.16
N GLY A 68 -4.86 6.10 17.81
CA GLY A 68 -5.65 7.13 18.49
C GLY A 68 -6.43 8.09 17.57
N LYS A 69 -6.26 8.03 16.24
CA LYS A 69 -6.97 8.92 15.31
C LYS A 69 -8.48 8.66 15.27
N THR A 70 -8.91 7.41 15.41
CA THR A 70 -10.33 7.01 15.38
C THR A 70 -10.91 6.85 16.79
N SER A 71 -12.25 6.92 16.92
CA SER A 71 -12.95 6.69 18.19
C SER A 71 -12.74 5.27 18.72
N GLU A 72 -12.83 4.30 17.83
CA GLU A 72 -12.69 2.87 18.08
C GLU A 72 -11.26 2.55 18.54
N GLY A 73 -10.25 3.10 17.87
CA GLY A 73 -8.86 2.90 18.25
C GLY A 73 -8.51 3.52 19.61
N ARG A 74 -9.12 4.67 19.97
CA ARG A 74 -9.00 5.24 21.32
C ARG A 74 -9.61 4.33 22.40
N GLU A 75 -10.74 3.69 22.13
CA GLU A 75 -11.36 2.73 23.04
C GLU A 75 -10.49 1.46 23.22
N LEU A 76 -9.90 0.96 22.14
CA LEU A 76 -8.97 -0.18 22.19
C LEU A 76 -7.72 0.09 23.04
N LEU A 77 -7.18 1.30 22.96
CA LEU A 77 -6.05 1.73 23.80
C LEU A 77 -6.49 1.96 25.25
N ALA A 78 -7.60 2.65 25.48
CA ALA A 78 -8.11 2.97 26.82
C ALA A 78 -8.53 1.72 27.61
N SER A 79 -9.11 0.73 26.93
CA SER A 79 -9.45 -0.57 27.52
C SER A 79 -8.21 -1.43 27.86
N GLY A 80 -7.03 -1.03 27.38
CA GLY A 80 -5.80 -1.80 27.55
C GLY A 80 -5.79 -3.11 26.77
N ARG A 81 -6.72 -3.30 25.81
CA ARG A 81 -6.77 -4.46 24.90
C ARG A 81 -5.63 -4.42 23.90
N VAL A 82 -5.32 -3.23 23.37
CA VAL A 82 -4.18 -3.01 22.49
C VAL A 82 -3.07 -2.30 23.26
N ARG A 83 -1.85 -2.83 23.19
CA ARG A 83 -0.69 -2.26 23.88
C ARG A 83 0.48 -2.18 22.91
N PHE A 84 1.03 -0.99 22.75
CA PHE A 84 2.29 -0.79 22.04
C PHE A 84 3.45 -0.81 23.04
N ARG A 85 4.52 -1.55 22.73
CA ARG A 85 5.68 -1.75 23.60
C ARG A 85 6.97 -1.59 22.83
N VAL A 86 7.99 -1.05 23.51
CA VAL A 86 9.34 -0.96 22.96
C VAL A 86 10.10 -2.20 23.42
N GLY A 87 10.62 -2.99 22.47
CA GLY A 87 11.29 -4.24 22.77
C GLY A 87 11.99 -4.86 21.56
N ASP A 88 12.88 -5.82 21.83
CA ASP A 88 13.52 -6.60 20.77
C ASP A 88 12.58 -7.72 20.31
N GLY A 89 12.07 -7.59 19.08
CA GLY A 89 11.19 -8.57 18.46
C GLY A 89 11.78 -9.98 18.35
N ARG A 90 13.11 -10.13 18.33
CA ARG A 90 13.78 -11.45 18.28
C ARG A 90 13.52 -12.27 19.54
N LYS A 91 13.33 -11.61 20.68
CA LYS A 91 13.10 -12.21 22.00
C LYS A 91 11.60 -12.34 22.32
N GLY A 92 10.72 -11.86 21.45
CA GLY A 92 9.29 -11.80 21.73
C GLY A 92 8.95 -10.82 22.85
N TRP A 93 7.86 -11.10 23.57
CA TRP A 93 7.44 -10.25 24.68
C TRP A 93 6.79 -11.08 25.78
N ILE A 94 7.36 -10.97 26.98
CA ILE A 94 6.83 -11.54 28.21
C ILE A 94 6.23 -10.37 28.98
N GLU A 95 4.93 -10.45 29.30
CA GLU A 95 4.31 -9.41 30.11
C GLU A 95 4.82 -9.52 31.55
N PRO A 96 5.31 -8.45 32.19
CA PRO A 96 5.61 -8.52 33.61
C PRO A 96 4.31 -8.85 34.38
N GLU A 97 4.38 -9.79 35.33
CA GLU A 97 3.23 -10.13 36.18
C GLU A 97 2.68 -8.84 36.80
N ALA A 98 1.39 -8.60 36.61
CA ALA A 98 0.73 -7.46 37.23
C ALA A 98 0.80 -7.67 38.75
N LEU A 99 1.42 -6.73 39.46
CA LEU A 99 1.21 -6.50 40.89
C LEU A 99 -0.31 -6.56 41.17
N GLY A 100 -0.76 -7.65 41.80
CA GLY A 100 -2.08 -7.82 42.40
C GLY A 100 -3.28 -7.55 41.50
N THR A 101 -3.88 -8.61 40.97
CA THR A 101 -5.28 -8.62 40.54
C THR A 101 -6.19 -8.24 41.74
N SER A 102 -6.51 -6.95 41.89
CA SER A 102 -7.69 -6.56 42.66
C SER A 102 -8.91 -6.92 41.81
N SER A 103 -9.63 -7.93 42.29
CA SER A 103 -10.97 -8.26 41.84
C SER A 103 -11.81 -6.99 41.71
N ILE A 104 -12.47 -6.85 40.56
CA ILE A 104 -13.55 -5.90 40.32
C ILE A 104 -14.53 -5.97 41.50
N SER A 105 -14.47 -5.00 42.41
CA SER A 105 -15.51 -4.75 43.40
C SER A 105 -15.62 -3.24 43.66
N SER A 106 -16.88 -2.81 43.59
CA SER A 106 -17.47 -1.53 43.97
C SER A 106 -16.63 -0.53 44.79
N ALA A 107 -16.59 0.70 44.28
CA ALA A 107 -16.77 1.98 44.99
C ALA A 107 -15.96 2.27 46.28
N ARG A 108 -15.08 3.29 46.22
CA ARG A 108 -15.18 4.59 46.95
C ARG A 108 -13.82 5.31 47.05
N HIS A 109 -13.91 6.63 46.82
CA HIS A 109 -13.16 7.79 47.34
C HIS A 109 -11.71 7.71 47.86
N HIS A 110 -10.98 8.79 47.46
CA HIS A 110 -9.82 9.43 48.12
C HIS A 110 -8.48 8.67 48.00
N ARG A 111 -7.30 9.26 47.84
CA ARG A 111 -6.78 10.64 47.67
C ARG A 111 -5.30 10.48 47.26
N GLU A 112 -4.73 11.53 46.68
CA GLU A 112 -3.34 11.69 46.19
C GLU A 112 -2.23 11.13 47.10
N SER A 113 -1.15 10.60 46.50
CA SER A 113 0.22 11.06 46.78
C SER A 113 1.26 10.49 45.80
N ARG A 114 2.11 11.42 45.36
CA ARG A 114 3.33 11.36 44.53
C ARG A 114 4.51 10.67 45.23
N ALA A 115 5.30 9.86 44.50
CA ALA A 115 6.75 9.62 44.66
C ALA A 115 7.21 8.61 43.58
N GLU A 116 7.94 9.06 42.54
CA GLU A 116 9.42 8.95 42.38
C GLU A 116 9.91 7.59 41.85
N LYS A 117 10.55 7.65 40.67
CA LYS A 117 11.31 6.57 40.02
C LYS A 117 12.65 6.35 40.75
N PRO A 118 13.21 5.13 40.69
CA PRO A 118 14.65 4.97 40.57
C PRO A 118 15.06 4.22 39.29
N THR A 119 16.28 4.51 38.90
CA THR A 119 17.02 4.17 37.69
C THR A 119 17.94 2.97 37.89
N ASP A 120 18.18 2.29 36.76
CA ASP A 120 19.41 1.64 36.26
C ASP A 120 20.09 0.46 36.99
N ASP A 121 20.56 -0.43 36.11
CA ASP A 121 21.75 -1.29 36.16
C ASP A 121 21.70 -2.76 36.65
N GLU A 122 22.12 -3.61 35.69
CA GLU A 122 22.84 -4.88 35.72
C GLU A 122 22.65 -5.86 36.89
N MET A 123 22.19 -7.08 36.55
CA MET A 123 22.69 -8.31 37.20
C MET A 123 22.77 -9.47 36.20
N VAL A 124 23.99 -9.83 35.81
CA VAL A 124 24.37 -11.21 35.48
C VAL A 124 24.70 -11.91 36.80
N ASN A 125 24.28 -13.17 36.95
CA ASN A 125 25.05 -14.26 37.59
C ASN A 125 24.27 -15.57 37.42
N ALA A 126 24.87 -16.59 36.80
CA ALA A 126 25.87 -17.51 37.36
C ALA A 126 25.18 -18.62 38.16
N ASP A 127 24.79 -19.68 37.45
CA ASP A 127 24.82 -21.08 37.93
C ASP A 127 24.37 -21.99 36.79
N GLY A 128 25.34 -22.55 36.08
CA GLY A 128 25.10 -23.60 35.08
C GLY A 128 24.66 -24.89 35.76
N LYS A 129 23.34 -25.08 35.94
CA LYS A 129 22.72 -26.38 36.21
C LYS A 129 21.40 -26.52 35.46
N ASN A 130 21.36 -27.46 34.54
CA ASN A 130 20.11 -27.99 33.97
C ASN A 130 19.32 -28.70 35.06
N VAL A 131 18.11 -28.23 35.33
CA VAL A 131 17.09 -28.99 36.04
C VAL A 131 15.89 -29.09 35.11
N GLY A 132 15.64 -30.31 34.61
CA GLY A 132 14.43 -30.61 33.88
C GLY A 132 13.21 -30.57 34.79
N GLY A 133 12.11 -30.02 34.28
CA GLY A 133 10.78 -30.10 34.87
C GLY A 133 10.14 -28.73 35.14
N ALA A 134 9.51 -28.13 34.13
CA ALA A 134 8.48 -27.09 34.30
C ALA A 134 7.70 -26.92 32.98
N ALA A 135 6.73 -27.80 32.72
CA ALA A 135 5.89 -27.76 31.52
C ALA A 135 4.57 -26.97 31.70
N ASP A 136 4.32 -26.35 32.87
CA ASP A 136 2.98 -25.83 33.20
C ASP A 136 2.88 -24.29 33.37
N GLU A 137 3.98 -23.53 33.50
CA GLU A 137 3.91 -22.05 33.65
C GLU A 137 3.95 -21.28 32.32
N SER A 138 4.57 -21.83 31.26
CA SER A 138 4.79 -21.12 30.00
C SER A 138 3.53 -20.97 29.13
N ASP A 139 2.55 -21.86 29.25
CA ASP A 139 1.30 -21.80 28.46
C ASP A 139 0.34 -20.71 28.97
N ALA A 140 0.40 -20.35 30.26
CA ALA A 140 -0.42 -19.29 30.84
C ALA A 140 -0.09 -17.91 30.25
N GLN A 141 1.18 -17.65 29.93
CA GLN A 141 1.67 -16.36 29.42
C GLN A 141 2.07 -16.36 27.94
N GLY A 142 1.86 -17.46 27.23
CA GLY A 142 2.14 -17.53 25.79
C GLY A 142 1.11 -16.82 24.89
N TRP A 143 1.36 -16.85 23.58
CA TRP A 143 0.58 -16.20 22.53
C TRP A 143 -0.14 -17.25 21.66
N ASP A 144 -1.42 -17.06 21.38
CA ASP A 144 -2.19 -17.94 20.50
C ASP A 144 -1.85 -17.70 19.01
N ALA A 145 -1.50 -16.45 18.67
CA ALA A 145 -1.03 -16.05 17.35
C ALA A 145 0.17 -15.10 17.45
N ILE A 146 1.22 -15.35 16.66
CA ILE A 146 2.39 -14.48 16.55
C ILE A 146 2.56 -14.07 15.08
N HIS A 147 2.59 -12.76 14.83
CA HIS A 147 2.94 -12.19 13.54
C HIS A 147 4.31 -11.51 13.63
N VAL A 148 5.16 -11.73 12.62
CA VAL A 148 6.44 -11.03 12.48
C VAL A 148 6.46 -10.26 11.15
N GLY A 149 6.44 -8.93 11.26
CA GLY A 149 6.36 -7.98 10.14
C GLY A 149 7.69 -7.61 9.49
N ALA A 150 8.79 -8.27 9.88
CA ALA A 150 10.13 -8.07 9.33
C ALA A 150 10.84 -9.41 9.12
N ALA A 151 11.76 -9.50 8.14
CA ALA A 151 12.49 -10.73 7.86
C ALA A 151 13.49 -11.03 8.98
N ALA A 152 13.27 -12.12 9.70
CA ALA A 152 14.24 -12.63 10.66
C ALA A 152 15.39 -13.34 9.93
N ALA A 153 16.60 -13.23 10.49
CA ALA A 153 17.76 -13.94 9.95
C ALA A 153 17.61 -15.47 10.10
N GLU A 154 17.00 -15.90 11.20
CA GLU A 154 16.75 -17.29 11.54
C GLU A 154 15.41 -17.42 12.26
N LEU A 155 14.93 -18.65 12.43
CA LEU A 155 13.74 -18.92 13.22
C LEU A 155 14.10 -18.98 14.72
N HIS A 156 13.92 -17.88 15.43
CA HIS A 156 14.25 -17.78 16.86
C HIS A 156 13.43 -18.76 17.73
N GLU A 157 14.10 -19.60 18.50
CA GLU A 157 13.48 -20.61 19.38
C GLU A 157 12.62 -19.98 20.48
N GLU A 158 12.98 -18.78 20.93
CA GLU A 158 12.26 -18.05 21.97
C GLU A 158 10.82 -17.73 21.56
N LEU A 159 10.60 -17.37 20.29
CA LEU A 159 9.26 -17.13 19.75
C LEU A 159 8.42 -18.41 19.68
N VAL A 160 9.06 -19.54 19.35
CA VAL A 160 8.41 -20.86 19.33
C VAL A 160 8.06 -21.31 20.74
N ARG A 161 8.90 -20.99 21.73
CA ARG A 161 8.64 -21.26 23.15
C ARG A 161 7.43 -20.48 23.65
N GLN A 162 7.33 -19.20 23.28
CA GLN A 162 6.21 -18.32 23.66
C GLN A 162 4.89 -18.64 22.93
N LEU A 163 4.91 -19.49 21.88
CA LEU A 163 3.69 -19.90 21.19
C LEU A 163 2.88 -20.89 22.05
N ARG A 164 1.60 -20.59 22.28
CA ARG A 164 0.66 -21.42 23.05
C ARG A 164 0.29 -22.71 22.32
N ARG A 165 -0.22 -23.67 23.08
CA ARG A 165 -0.82 -24.91 22.57
C ARG A 165 -2.36 -24.81 22.57
N PRO A 166 -3.05 -24.99 21.43
CA PRO A 166 -2.54 -24.86 20.08
C PRO A 166 -2.32 -23.38 19.69
N GLY A 167 -1.42 -23.11 18.75
CA GLY A 167 -1.09 -21.75 18.32
C GLY A 167 -0.33 -21.72 16.99
N ARG A 168 -0.33 -20.56 16.32
CA ARG A 168 0.36 -20.38 15.03
C ARG A 168 1.20 -19.11 14.97
N MET A 169 2.36 -19.23 14.35
CA MET A 169 3.23 -18.10 14.02
C MET A 169 3.41 -17.95 12.51
N PHE A 170 3.40 -16.69 12.06
CA PHE A 170 3.69 -16.29 10.69
C PHE A 170 4.96 -15.43 10.68
N ILE A 171 6.02 -15.92 10.04
CA ILE A 171 7.34 -15.27 10.08
C ILE A 171 8.06 -15.37 8.71
N PRO A 172 8.53 -14.24 8.13
CA PRO A 172 9.47 -14.26 7.03
C PRO A 172 10.88 -14.59 7.56
N VAL A 173 11.55 -15.56 6.94
CA VAL A 173 12.93 -15.96 7.30
C VAL A 173 13.81 -15.95 6.04
N VAL A 174 15.04 -15.45 6.18
CA VAL A 174 16.05 -15.47 5.12
C VAL A 174 16.54 -16.90 4.89
N ASP A 175 16.67 -17.32 3.63
CA ASP A 175 17.22 -18.63 3.29
C ASP A 175 18.75 -18.62 3.40
N GLU A 176 19.30 -19.45 4.31
CA GLU A 176 20.72 -19.53 4.61
C GLU A 176 21.57 -19.91 3.39
N SER A 177 21.01 -20.69 2.44
CA SER A 177 21.75 -21.12 1.26
C SER A 177 21.98 -20.02 0.24
N SER A 178 21.08 -19.04 0.20
CA SER A 178 21.04 -18.05 -0.88
C SER A 178 21.36 -16.64 -0.36
N GLY A 179 21.24 -16.36 0.94
CA GLY A 179 21.56 -15.08 1.59
C GLY A 179 20.71 -13.87 1.18
N TRP A 180 19.97 -13.97 0.08
CA TRP A 180 19.16 -12.92 -0.53
C TRP A 180 17.67 -13.28 -0.64
N GLU A 181 17.36 -14.58 -0.69
CA GLU A 181 15.99 -15.06 -0.79
C GLU A 181 15.35 -15.14 0.59
N GLN A 182 14.08 -14.73 0.69
CA GLN A 182 13.32 -14.79 1.93
C GLN A 182 12.05 -15.58 1.66
N TYR A 183 11.67 -16.45 2.59
CA TYR A 183 10.45 -17.25 2.47
C TYR A 183 9.57 -17.05 3.69
N ILE A 184 8.26 -17.11 3.46
CA ILE A 184 7.30 -17.19 4.56
C ILE A 184 7.32 -18.59 5.15
N TRP A 185 7.48 -18.65 6.47
CA TRP A 185 7.30 -19.85 7.28
C TRP A 185 6.06 -19.71 8.15
N VAL A 186 5.21 -20.74 8.11
CA VAL A 186 4.12 -20.94 9.05
C VAL A 186 4.57 -21.99 10.04
N VAL A 187 4.54 -21.63 11.32
CA VAL A 187 4.91 -22.53 12.42
C VAL A 187 3.67 -22.80 13.26
N ASP A 188 3.21 -24.04 13.24
CA ASP A 188 2.05 -24.51 14.00
C ASP A 188 2.53 -25.29 15.23
N LYS A 189 1.92 -25.02 16.39
CA LYS A 189 2.11 -25.82 17.61
C LYS A 189 0.80 -26.51 17.93
N ASP A 190 0.83 -27.83 17.97
CA ASP A 190 -0.37 -28.64 18.23
C ASP A 190 -0.73 -28.67 19.73
N VAL A 191 -1.86 -29.32 20.05
CA VAL A 191 -2.30 -29.53 21.44
C VAL A 191 -1.30 -30.34 22.27
N ASN A 192 -0.49 -31.19 21.64
CA ASN A 192 0.53 -32.04 22.26
C ASN A 192 1.89 -31.34 22.38
N GLY A 193 2.01 -30.10 21.90
CA GLY A 193 3.24 -29.30 21.94
C GLY A 193 4.23 -29.63 20.81
N LYS A 194 3.86 -30.48 19.86
CA LYS A 194 4.63 -30.75 18.66
C LYS A 194 4.57 -29.55 17.73
N VAL A 195 5.74 -29.14 17.24
CA VAL A 195 5.90 -27.99 16.34
C VAL A 195 6.06 -28.48 14.90
N GLU A 196 5.20 -28.01 14.00
CA GLU A 196 5.29 -28.23 12.56
C GLU A 196 5.68 -26.92 11.86
N LYS A 197 6.67 -26.96 10.97
CA LYS A 197 7.18 -25.80 10.23
C LYS A 197 6.94 -26.00 8.75
N LYS A 198 6.16 -25.11 8.12
CA LYS A 198 5.84 -25.17 6.69
C LYS A 198 6.36 -23.94 5.97
N ARG A 199 7.24 -24.16 4.98
CA ARG A 199 7.69 -23.13 4.04
C ARG A 199 6.61 -22.93 2.96
N LEU A 200 6.19 -21.68 2.75
CA LEU A 200 5.16 -21.35 1.76
C LEU A 200 5.76 -20.85 0.45
N TYR A 201 6.02 -19.55 0.32
CA TYR A 201 6.44 -18.91 -0.93
C TYR A 201 7.44 -17.78 -0.65
N GLY A 202 8.17 -17.36 -1.69
CA GLY A 202 9.20 -16.33 -1.61
C GLY A 202 8.61 -14.92 -1.44
N VAL A 203 9.26 -14.09 -0.65
CA VAL A 203 8.86 -12.72 -0.31
C VAL A 203 10.07 -11.78 -0.22
N ARG A 204 9.81 -10.48 -0.09
CA ARG A 204 10.82 -9.47 0.19
C ARG A 204 10.33 -8.53 1.28
N TYR A 205 10.74 -8.82 2.51
CA TYR A 205 10.55 -8.01 3.71
C TYR A 205 11.83 -7.22 4.03
N VAL A 206 11.65 -6.12 4.76
CA VAL A 206 12.77 -5.41 5.38
C VAL A 206 13.38 -6.33 6.44
N PRO A 207 14.71 -6.52 6.46
CA PRO A 207 15.37 -7.30 7.51
C PRO A 207 15.09 -6.74 8.90
N LEU A 208 15.00 -7.61 9.90
CA LEU A 208 14.88 -7.24 11.30
C LEU A 208 16.24 -6.71 11.80
N THR A 209 16.48 -5.41 11.61
CA THR A 209 17.75 -4.74 11.96
C THR A 209 17.72 -4.15 13.37
N ASP A 210 18.90 -3.93 13.95
CA ASP A 210 19.05 -3.23 15.23
C ASP A 210 18.72 -1.73 15.06
N ALA A 211 18.30 -1.08 16.15
CA ALA A 211 17.93 0.33 16.11
C ALA A 211 19.15 1.22 15.77
N PRO A 212 19.02 2.19 14.83
CA PRO A 212 20.12 3.06 14.48
C PRO A 212 20.51 3.98 15.64
N ALA A 213 21.82 4.14 15.89
CA ALA A 213 22.33 5.15 16.81
C ALA A 213 21.95 6.55 16.30
N LYS A 214 21.30 7.37 17.14
CA LYS A 214 20.74 8.69 16.78
C LYS A 214 21.80 9.59 16.11
N ALA A 215 21.61 9.93 14.83
CA ALA A 215 22.35 11.01 14.17
C ALA A 215 21.43 11.85 13.27
N VAL A 216 21.32 13.14 13.60
CA VAL A 216 20.62 14.20 12.87
C VAL A 216 21.64 14.94 12.03
N ARG A 217 21.42 15.12 10.71
CA ARG A 217 22.07 16.22 9.96
C ARG A 217 21.24 16.78 8.80
N PRO A 218 21.42 18.07 8.46
CA PRO A 218 20.55 18.83 7.57
C PRO A 218 21.15 19.10 6.17
N PHE A 219 20.24 19.50 5.30
CA PHE A 219 20.32 19.82 3.88
C PHE A 219 21.17 21.08 3.59
N LEU A 220 21.93 21.06 2.49
CA LEU A 220 22.63 22.24 1.94
C LEU A 220 22.28 22.44 0.47
N SER A 221 22.02 23.70 0.14
CA SER A 221 21.51 24.25 -1.11
C SER A 221 22.61 24.99 -1.87
N SER A 222 22.58 24.95 -3.21
CA SER A 222 23.10 26.01 -4.09
C SER A 222 22.58 25.77 -5.52
N SER A 223 21.73 26.65 -6.08
CA SER A 223 22.10 27.76 -7.01
C SER A 223 23.03 27.27 -8.14
N GLY A 224 22.64 27.19 -9.41
CA GLY A 224 21.91 28.14 -10.26
C GLY A 224 22.84 28.50 -11.42
N LEU A 225 22.37 28.49 -12.67
CA LEU A 225 22.82 29.39 -13.75
C LEU A 225 22.01 29.11 -15.03
N ALA A 226 21.58 30.20 -15.67
CA ALA A 226 20.86 30.23 -16.94
C ALA A 226 21.84 30.17 -18.13
N THR A 227 21.41 29.59 -19.27
CA THR A 227 21.71 30.16 -20.60
C THR A 227 20.81 29.61 -21.72
N THR A 228 20.68 30.47 -22.73
CA THR A 228 19.79 30.57 -23.88
C THR A 228 19.90 29.54 -25.02
N ALA A 229 18.74 29.32 -25.65
CA ALA A 229 18.46 29.19 -27.10
C ALA A 229 18.99 27.98 -27.91
N MET A 230 18.08 27.23 -28.56
CA MET A 230 17.71 27.48 -29.96
C MET A 230 16.61 26.51 -30.45
N LEU A 231 15.64 27.08 -31.17
CA LEU A 231 14.66 26.37 -31.98
C LEU A 231 15.36 25.58 -33.10
N SER A 232 14.88 24.36 -33.36
CA SER A 232 14.84 23.86 -34.73
C SER A 232 13.49 23.18 -35.01
N ARG A 233 12.94 23.59 -36.14
CA ARG A 233 11.59 23.38 -36.65
C ARG A 233 11.69 22.21 -37.64
N GLN A 234 10.99 21.10 -37.41
CA GLN A 234 10.77 20.11 -38.47
C GLN A 234 9.28 19.80 -38.62
N LEU A 235 8.76 20.29 -39.74
CA LEU A 235 7.45 20.02 -40.31
C LEU A 235 7.36 18.55 -40.74
N ARG A 236 6.28 17.85 -40.35
CA ARG A 236 5.78 16.70 -41.09
C ARG A 236 4.28 16.84 -41.33
N LYS A 237 3.92 16.68 -42.61
CA LYS A 237 2.59 16.86 -43.22
C LYS A 237 1.64 15.69 -42.89
N PRO A 238 0.31 15.88 -43.04
CA PRO A 238 -0.71 14.90 -42.68
C PRO A 238 -0.97 13.88 -43.81
N LEU A 239 -1.35 12.66 -43.44
CA LEU A 239 -1.94 11.66 -44.33
C LEU A 239 -3.48 11.68 -44.18
N PRO A 240 -4.24 11.51 -45.28
CA PRO A 240 -5.69 11.63 -45.26
C PRO A 240 -6.38 10.34 -44.80
N ALA A 241 -7.53 10.52 -44.15
CA ALA A 241 -8.46 9.47 -43.75
C ALA A 241 -9.33 9.02 -44.93
N ALA A 242 -9.51 7.71 -45.09
CA ALA A 242 -10.81 7.04 -45.23
C ALA A 242 -10.63 5.60 -45.74
N THR A 243 -10.78 4.61 -44.86
CA THR A 243 -11.45 3.34 -45.19
C THR A 243 -11.95 2.73 -43.88
N VAL A 244 -13.26 2.76 -43.69
CA VAL A 244 -13.94 2.09 -42.57
C VAL A 244 -13.88 0.58 -42.83
N VAL A 245 -13.00 -0.13 -42.13
CA VAL A 245 -13.00 -1.60 -42.08
C VAL A 245 -13.77 -2.01 -40.84
N ARG A 246 -14.88 -2.75 -41.04
CA ARG A 246 -15.63 -3.44 -40.00
C ARG A 246 -14.68 -4.35 -39.21
N ILE A 247 -14.37 -3.98 -37.96
CA ILE A 247 -13.65 -4.85 -37.03
C ILE A 247 -14.66 -5.83 -36.44
N VAL A 248 -14.82 -6.98 -37.10
CA VAL A 248 -15.30 -8.18 -36.40
C VAL A 248 -14.14 -8.63 -35.53
N ALA A 249 -14.33 -8.59 -34.21
CA ALA A 249 -13.34 -9.10 -33.25
C ALA A 249 -13.22 -10.63 -33.40
N GLN A 250 -12.45 -11.08 -34.39
CA GLN A 250 -11.96 -12.45 -34.43
C GLN A 250 -10.89 -12.59 -33.35
N ARG A 251 -11.12 -13.52 -32.42
CA ARG A 251 -10.12 -13.97 -31.45
C ARG A 251 -8.84 -14.34 -32.20
N THR A 252 -7.79 -13.54 -32.07
CA THR A 252 -6.46 -13.82 -32.61
C THR A 252 -5.77 -14.91 -31.79
N TYR A 253 -6.18 -16.17 -31.97
CA TYR A 253 -5.26 -17.29 -31.73
C TYR A 253 -4.22 -17.29 -32.86
N ALA A 254 -2.97 -17.58 -32.51
CA ALA A 254 -1.75 -17.34 -33.28
C ALA A 254 -1.56 -18.21 -34.55
N THR A 255 -2.63 -18.75 -35.15
CA THR A 255 -2.61 -19.21 -36.54
C THR A 255 -4.01 -19.07 -37.15
N PRO A 256 -4.30 -18.01 -37.94
CA PRO A 256 -5.41 -18.08 -38.86
C PRO A 256 -5.07 -19.18 -39.88
N SER A 257 -6.03 -20.05 -40.18
CA SER A 257 -5.93 -21.14 -41.14
C SER A 257 -5.22 -20.68 -42.44
N GLY A 258 -3.99 -21.14 -42.61
CA GLY A 258 -3.07 -20.78 -43.70
C GLY A 258 -1.64 -21.22 -43.36
N PRO A 259 -0.74 -21.38 -44.35
CA PRO A 259 0.66 -21.66 -44.08
C PRO A 259 1.27 -20.51 -43.25
N PRO A 260 2.19 -20.83 -42.32
CA PRO A 260 2.81 -19.80 -41.50
C PRO A 260 3.50 -18.72 -42.37
N PRO A 261 3.53 -17.46 -41.93
CA PRO A 261 4.14 -16.38 -42.70
C PRO A 261 5.63 -16.69 -43.00
N SER A 262 6.16 -16.12 -44.09
CA SER A 262 7.58 -16.32 -44.41
C SER A 262 8.47 -15.87 -43.25
N ARG A 263 9.48 -16.68 -42.91
CA ARG A 263 10.34 -16.53 -41.70
C ARG A 263 9.66 -16.75 -40.34
N PHE A 264 8.51 -17.42 -40.28
CA PHE A 264 7.90 -17.87 -39.02
C PHE A 264 8.78 -18.90 -38.27
N ARG A 265 9.44 -19.80 -39.01
CA ARG A 265 10.41 -20.73 -38.45
C ARG A 265 11.70 -19.97 -38.18
N LEU A 266 12.07 -19.86 -36.90
CA LEU A 266 13.36 -19.34 -36.48
C LEU A 266 14.50 -20.11 -37.17
N PRO A 267 15.61 -19.44 -37.53
CA PRO A 267 16.80 -20.14 -37.98
C PRO A 267 17.24 -21.11 -36.88
N LYS A 268 17.84 -22.25 -37.29
CA LYS A 268 18.42 -23.17 -36.32
C LYS A 268 19.49 -22.43 -35.52
N SER A 269 19.53 -22.65 -34.20
CA SER A 269 20.65 -22.21 -33.38
C SER A 269 21.92 -22.85 -33.92
N LYS A 270 22.99 -22.07 -34.08
CA LYS A 270 24.29 -22.59 -34.49
C LYS A 270 24.85 -23.49 -33.38
N GLY A 271 25.34 -24.67 -33.76
CA GLY A 271 26.12 -25.52 -32.86
C GLY A 271 27.49 -24.92 -32.55
N TRP A 272 28.23 -25.47 -31.58
CA TRP A 272 29.58 -25.00 -31.26
C TRP A 272 30.51 -25.10 -32.49
N ASP A 273 30.39 -26.16 -33.27
CA ASP A 273 31.22 -26.38 -34.47
C ASP A 273 30.85 -25.47 -35.67
N GLU A 274 29.68 -24.85 -35.63
CA GLU A 274 29.16 -23.97 -36.70
C GLU A 274 29.35 -22.48 -36.36
N ASP A 275 29.95 -22.19 -35.20
CA ASP A 275 30.20 -20.83 -34.77
C ASP A 275 31.47 -20.27 -35.43
N THR A 276 31.45 -18.98 -35.74
CA THR A 276 32.53 -18.29 -36.47
C THR A 276 33.60 -17.75 -35.51
N GLU A 277 33.30 -17.72 -34.21
CA GLU A 277 34.21 -17.20 -33.18
C GLU A 277 35.27 -18.22 -32.75
N THR A 278 36.49 -17.73 -32.51
CA THR A 278 37.57 -18.60 -32.02
C THR A 278 37.41 -18.92 -30.53
N ASN A 279 37.84 -20.12 -30.13
CA ASN A 279 37.75 -20.56 -28.72
C ASN A 279 38.56 -19.66 -27.76
N LEU A 280 39.65 -19.04 -28.24
CA LEU A 280 40.45 -18.10 -27.47
C LEU A 280 39.70 -16.78 -27.24
N ASP A 281 38.97 -16.26 -28.24
CA ASP A 281 38.13 -15.08 -28.08
C ASP A 281 37.01 -15.32 -27.06
N ARG A 282 36.40 -16.50 -27.09
CA ARG A 282 35.34 -16.89 -26.13
C ARG A 282 35.89 -17.00 -24.71
N ALA A 283 37.05 -17.63 -24.52
CA ALA A 283 37.72 -17.69 -23.23
C ALA A 283 38.13 -16.29 -22.74
N GLY A 284 38.61 -15.43 -23.64
CA GLY A 284 38.94 -14.04 -23.36
C GLY A 284 37.74 -13.25 -22.84
N ARG A 285 36.58 -13.34 -23.51
CA ARG A 285 35.34 -12.70 -23.04
C ARG A 285 34.87 -13.25 -21.70
N TYR A 286 35.02 -14.55 -21.45
CA TYR A 286 34.62 -15.19 -20.20
C TYR A 286 35.48 -14.73 -19.01
N PHE A 287 36.81 -14.78 -19.13
CA PHE A 287 37.71 -14.44 -18.03
C PHE A 287 37.90 -12.93 -17.84
N LEU A 288 37.95 -12.15 -18.92
CA LEU A 288 38.12 -10.69 -18.85
C LEU A 288 36.80 -9.93 -18.72
N MET A 289 35.66 -10.63 -18.76
CA MET A 289 34.31 -10.07 -18.60
C MET A 289 34.09 -8.80 -19.42
N THR A 290 34.56 -8.79 -20.67
CA THR A 290 34.59 -7.59 -21.52
C THR A 290 33.19 -7.00 -21.76
N GLU A 291 32.17 -7.85 -21.81
CA GLU A 291 30.76 -7.43 -21.90
C GLU A 291 30.27 -6.69 -20.64
N MET A 292 30.78 -7.06 -19.46
CA MET A 292 30.45 -6.35 -18.21
C MET A 292 31.05 -4.95 -18.20
N PHE A 293 32.30 -4.80 -18.65
CA PHE A 293 32.92 -3.49 -18.82
C PHE A 293 32.22 -2.64 -19.87
N ARG A 294 31.79 -3.25 -20.98
CA ARG A 294 30.95 -2.58 -21.98
C ARG A 294 29.63 -2.10 -21.39
N GLY A 295 28.96 -2.91 -20.58
CA GLY A 295 27.75 -2.52 -19.86
C GLY A 295 27.99 -1.38 -18.87
N MET A 296 29.08 -1.43 -18.11
CA MET A 296 29.49 -0.36 -17.20
C MET A 296 29.76 0.94 -17.95
N TYR A 297 30.38 0.87 -19.12
CA TYR A 297 30.62 2.02 -19.97
C TYR A 297 29.32 2.65 -20.47
N VAL A 298 28.33 1.85 -20.90
CA VAL A 298 27.00 2.36 -21.28
C VAL A 298 26.27 3.03 -20.10
N ALA A 299 26.44 2.49 -18.88
CA ALA A 299 25.92 3.14 -17.68
C ALA A 299 26.64 4.46 -17.39
N MET A 300 27.96 4.50 -17.54
CA MET A 300 28.78 5.71 -17.43
C MET A 300 28.36 6.76 -18.47
N GLU A 301 28.00 6.37 -19.69
CA GLU A 301 27.46 7.30 -20.70
C GLU A 301 26.18 7.99 -20.22
N GLN A 302 25.35 7.35 -19.39
CA GLN A 302 24.15 8.00 -18.85
C GLN A 302 24.49 9.08 -17.83
N TYR A 303 25.61 8.96 -17.11
CA TYR A 303 26.05 9.96 -16.13
C TYR A 303 26.36 11.31 -16.78
N PHE A 304 26.87 11.29 -18.01
CA PHE A 304 27.18 12.51 -18.78
C PHE A 304 25.99 13.06 -19.58
N ARG A 305 24.82 12.40 -19.51
CA ARG A 305 23.60 12.93 -20.11
C ARG A 305 22.87 13.85 -19.11
N PRO A 306 22.17 14.89 -19.61
CA PRO A 306 21.33 15.70 -18.74
C PRO A 306 20.20 14.85 -18.12
N PRO A 307 19.85 15.06 -16.84
CA PRO A 307 18.78 14.32 -16.20
C PRO A 307 17.40 14.73 -16.75
N TYR A 308 16.48 13.78 -16.81
CA TYR A 308 15.09 14.00 -17.27
C TYR A 308 14.15 14.56 -16.20
N THR A 309 14.64 14.80 -14.99
CA THR A 309 13.83 15.22 -13.84
C THR A 309 13.34 16.66 -14.02
N ILE A 310 12.02 16.85 -13.94
CA ILE A 310 11.39 18.18 -13.84
C ILE A 310 11.23 18.57 -12.37
N PHE A 311 11.34 19.87 -12.08
CA PHE A 311 11.23 20.37 -10.71
C PHE A 311 9.78 20.67 -10.32
N TYR A 312 9.00 19.62 -10.04
CA TYR A 312 7.69 19.78 -9.41
C TYR A 312 7.87 20.43 -8.01
N PRO A 313 7.11 21.48 -7.63
CA PRO A 313 5.87 22.01 -8.23
C PRO A 313 6.05 23.19 -9.20
N PHE A 314 7.27 23.69 -9.42
CA PHE A 314 7.52 24.86 -10.26
C PHE A 314 7.40 24.56 -11.76
N GLU A 315 7.77 23.35 -12.15
CA GLU A 315 7.64 22.81 -13.50
C GLU A 315 6.65 21.64 -13.46
N LYS A 316 5.59 21.73 -14.29
CA LYS A 316 4.59 20.67 -14.43
C LYS A 316 4.83 19.88 -15.70
N GLY A 317 4.51 18.59 -15.65
CA GLY A 317 4.54 17.73 -16.84
C GLY A 317 3.56 18.23 -17.91
N PRO A 318 3.81 17.93 -19.20
CA PRO A 318 2.90 18.33 -20.27
C PRO A 318 1.58 17.56 -20.17
N ILE A 319 0.47 18.28 -20.17
CA ILE A 319 -0.90 17.73 -20.09
C ILE A 319 -1.59 17.92 -21.44
N SER A 320 -2.26 16.86 -21.93
CA SER A 320 -3.05 16.95 -23.16
C SER A 320 -4.43 17.59 -22.91
N PRO A 321 -5.08 18.22 -23.91
CA PRO A 321 -6.45 18.73 -23.76
C PRO A 321 -7.51 17.66 -23.41
N ARG A 322 -7.17 16.37 -23.56
CA ARG A 322 -8.01 15.20 -23.23
C ARG A 322 -7.77 14.65 -21.83
N PHE A 323 -6.94 15.31 -21.04
CA PHE A 323 -6.66 14.85 -19.70
C PHE A 323 -7.93 14.84 -18.85
N ARG A 324 -8.04 13.83 -17.99
CA ARG A 324 -9.20 13.55 -17.16
C ARG A 324 -8.83 13.77 -15.68
N GLY A 325 -9.37 14.81 -15.07
CA GLY A 325 -9.09 15.20 -13.70
C GLY A 325 -10.35 15.49 -12.88
N GLU A 326 -10.31 16.54 -12.07
CA GLU A 326 -11.41 16.93 -11.16
C GLU A 326 -12.69 17.22 -11.94
N HIS A 327 -13.84 16.75 -11.45
CA HIS A 327 -15.11 16.98 -12.16
C HIS A 327 -15.63 18.42 -11.94
N ALA A 328 -16.31 18.94 -12.96
CA ALA A 328 -16.88 20.28 -12.95
C ALA A 328 -18.23 20.31 -13.69
N LEU A 329 -19.21 21.03 -13.12
CA LEU A 329 -20.48 21.32 -13.78
C LEU A 329 -20.41 22.70 -14.46
N ARG A 330 -20.67 22.74 -15.75
CA ARG A 330 -20.56 23.94 -16.57
C ARG A 330 -21.87 24.69 -16.73
N ARG A 331 -21.73 25.97 -17.10
CA ARG A 331 -22.83 26.87 -17.43
C ARG A 331 -22.86 27.19 -18.92
N TYR A 332 -24.02 27.60 -19.39
CA TYR A 332 -24.17 28.28 -20.67
C TYR A 332 -23.53 29.69 -20.60
N PRO A 333 -23.23 30.31 -21.75
CA PRO A 333 -22.77 31.70 -21.78
C PRO A 333 -23.77 32.70 -21.16
N SER A 334 -25.04 32.32 -21.00
CA SER A 334 -26.08 33.10 -20.30
C SER A 334 -25.97 33.04 -18.77
N GLY A 335 -25.12 32.19 -18.21
CA GLY A 335 -24.99 31.94 -16.77
C GLY A 335 -25.88 30.81 -16.21
N GLU A 336 -26.81 30.31 -17.02
CA GLU A 336 -27.68 29.18 -16.67
C GLU A 336 -26.88 27.85 -16.64
N GLU A 337 -27.17 26.95 -15.70
CA GLU A 337 -26.50 25.65 -15.66
C GLU A 337 -26.89 24.78 -16.88
N ARG A 338 -25.93 24.01 -17.40
CA ARG A 338 -26.19 23.15 -18.57
C ARG A 338 -27.00 21.90 -18.23
N CYS A 339 -26.98 21.47 -16.98
CA CYS A 339 -27.56 20.20 -16.59
C CYS A 339 -29.10 20.20 -16.68
N ILE A 340 -29.64 19.27 -17.47
CA ILE A 340 -31.10 19.08 -17.66
C ILE A 340 -31.65 17.88 -16.87
N ALA A 341 -30.88 17.35 -15.91
CA ALA A 341 -31.25 16.21 -15.06
C ALA A 341 -31.74 14.96 -15.85
N CYS A 342 -31.07 14.65 -16.97
CA CYS A 342 -31.39 13.51 -17.83
C CYS A 342 -31.03 12.14 -17.22
N LYS A 343 -30.14 12.12 -16.22
CA LYS A 343 -29.62 10.92 -15.52
C LYS A 343 -28.84 9.91 -16.39
N LEU A 344 -28.41 10.28 -17.60
CA LEU A 344 -27.57 9.40 -18.43
C LEU A 344 -26.19 9.16 -17.79
N CYS A 345 -25.59 10.19 -17.20
CA CYS A 345 -24.28 10.09 -16.55
C CYS A 345 -24.30 9.16 -15.32
N GLU A 346 -25.41 9.13 -14.58
CA GLU A 346 -25.63 8.20 -13.47
C GLU A 346 -25.72 6.75 -13.97
N ALA A 347 -26.46 6.52 -15.06
CA ALA A 347 -26.63 5.19 -15.64
C ALA A 347 -25.35 4.60 -16.25
N ILE A 348 -24.51 5.43 -16.88
CA ILE A 348 -23.28 4.95 -17.54
C ILE A 348 -22.09 4.81 -16.58
N CYS A 349 -22.17 5.40 -15.37
CA CYS A 349 -21.06 5.40 -14.44
C CYS A 349 -20.72 3.96 -14.00
N PRO A 350 -19.55 3.41 -14.35
CA PRO A 350 -19.22 2.02 -14.10
C PRO A 350 -19.06 1.72 -12.60
N ALA A 351 -18.65 2.73 -11.82
CA ALA A 351 -18.48 2.62 -10.37
C ALA A 351 -19.70 3.15 -9.57
N GLN A 352 -20.76 3.57 -10.26
CA GLN A 352 -21.98 4.14 -9.64
C GLN A 352 -21.66 5.22 -8.58
N ALA A 353 -20.74 6.14 -8.93
CA ALA A 353 -20.27 7.20 -8.04
C ALA A 353 -21.20 8.42 -8.02
N ILE A 354 -22.12 8.54 -8.99
CA ILE A 354 -22.98 9.70 -9.19
C ILE A 354 -24.38 9.40 -8.64
N THR A 355 -24.99 10.34 -7.93
CA THR A 355 -26.38 10.25 -7.46
C THR A 355 -27.14 11.52 -7.85
N ILE A 356 -28.27 11.36 -8.56
CA ILE A 356 -29.01 12.50 -9.12
C ILE A 356 -30.48 12.47 -8.72
N GLU A 357 -30.96 13.57 -8.16
CA GLU A 357 -32.38 13.85 -7.91
C GLU A 357 -32.81 15.06 -8.74
N ALA A 358 -34.00 14.98 -9.34
CA ALA A 358 -34.49 15.94 -10.32
C ALA A 358 -35.88 16.43 -9.91
N GLU A 359 -36.08 17.74 -9.92
CA GLU A 359 -37.37 18.38 -9.64
C GLU A 359 -37.63 19.50 -10.67
N GLU A 360 -38.88 19.92 -10.77
CA GLU A 360 -39.26 21.08 -11.58
C GLU A 360 -38.97 22.36 -10.80
N ARG A 361 -38.17 23.25 -11.40
CA ARG A 361 -37.91 24.59 -10.85
C ARG A 361 -39.15 25.46 -11.03
N ALA A 362 -39.25 26.56 -10.27
CA ALA A 362 -40.32 27.55 -10.38
C ALA A 362 -40.57 28.07 -11.82
N ASP A 363 -39.54 28.05 -12.67
CA ASP A 363 -39.61 28.48 -14.08
C ASP A 363 -40.14 27.38 -15.02
N GLY A 364 -40.57 26.23 -14.50
CA GLY A 364 -40.99 25.05 -15.28
C GLY A 364 -39.84 24.28 -15.93
N SER A 365 -38.59 24.67 -15.67
CA SER A 365 -37.40 23.97 -16.18
C SER A 365 -37.04 22.78 -15.29
N ARG A 366 -36.71 21.65 -15.90
CA ARG A 366 -36.24 20.45 -15.19
C ARG A 366 -34.78 20.65 -14.78
N ARG A 367 -34.50 20.60 -13.47
CA ARG A 367 -33.16 20.81 -12.89
C ARG A 367 -32.87 19.81 -11.78
N THR A 368 -31.60 19.70 -11.43
CA THR A 368 -31.17 18.83 -10.34
C THR A 368 -31.28 19.56 -9.01
N THR A 369 -31.93 18.95 -8.03
CA THR A 369 -31.86 19.40 -6.63
C THR A 369 -30.60 18.86 -5.98
N ARG A 370 -30.31 17.59 -6.27
CA ARG A 370 -29.13 16.87 -5.79
C ARG A 370 -28.33 16.32 -6.96
N TYR A 371 -27.03 16.59 -6.95
CA TYR A 371 -26.08 16.06 -7.92
C TYR A 371 -24.77 15.84 -7.17
N ASP A 372 -24.60 14.63 -6.65
CA ASP A 372 -23.47 14.29 -5.80
C ASP A 372 -22.55 13.32 -6.54
N ILE A 373 -21.24 13.52 -6.38
CA ILE A 373 -20.21 12.62 -6.91
C ILE A 373 -19.27 12.24 -5.77
N ASP A 374 -19.15 10.94 -5.52
CA ASP A 374 -18.15 10.39 -4.62
C ASP A 374 -16.83 10.16 -5.36
N MET A 375 -15.85 11.06 -5.14
CA MET A 375 -14.53 10.95 -5.77
C MET A 375 -13.72 9.74 -5.31
N THR A 376 -14.10 9.12 -4.18
CA THR A 376 -13.45 7.88 -3.69
C THR A 376 -13.90 6.65 -4.46
N LYS A 377 -15.09 6.69 -5.09
CA LYS A 377 -15.59 5.65 -5.99
C LYS A 377 -15.25 5.92 -7.45
N CYS A 378 -15.12 7.19 -7.83
CA CYS A 378 -14.87 7.55 -9.22
C CYS A 378 -13.55 6.96 -9.73
N ILE A 379 -13.58 6.38 -10.93
CA ILE A 379 -12.40 5.80 -11.59
C ILE A 379 -11.83 6.70 -12.70
N TYR A 380 -12.32 7.94 -12.84
CA TYR A 380 -11.85 8.95 -13.81
C TYR A 380 -11.79 8.45 -15.27
N CYS A 381 -12.84 7.74 -15.68
CA CYS A 381 -12.94 7.16 -17.03
C CYS A 381 -13.45 8.14 -18.09
N GLY A 382 -14.12 9.24 -17.71
CA GLY A 382 -14.72 10.22 -18.62
C GLY A 382 -15.99 9.81 -19.36
N PHE A 383 -16.60 8.66 -19.05
CA PHE A 383 -17.88 8.28 -19.66
C PHE A 383 -19.02 9.26 -19.35
N CYS A 384 -18.98 9.90 -18.18
CA CYS A 384 -19.95 10.94 -17.80
C CYS A 384 -19.85 12.17 -18.73
N GLN A 385 -18.64 12.53 -19.19
CA GLN A 385 -18.41 13.64 -20.11
C GLN A 385 -18.86 13.30 -21.53
N GLU A 386 -18.64 12.07 -21.98
CA GLU A 386 -19.01 11.63 -23.35
C GLU A 386 -20.51 11.30 -23.47
N SER A 387 -21.15 10.85 -22.39
CA SER A 387 -22.59 10.53 -22.37
C SER A 387 -23.50 11.74 -22.20
N CYS A 388 -22.96 12.89 -21.77
CA CYS A 388 -23.78 14.06 -21.48
C CYS A 388 -24.27 14.70 -22.79
N PRO A 389 -25.58 14.79 -23.05
CA PRO A 389 -26.09 15.34 -24.32
C PRO A 389 -25.93 16.86 -24.46
N VAL A 390 -25.56 17.55 -23.38
CA VAL A 390 -25.55 19.01 -23.26
C VAL A 390 -24.20 19.55 -22.75
N ASP A 391 -23.18 18.69 -22.67
CA ASP A 391 -21.85 19.01 -22.11
C ASP A 391 -21.91 19.68 -20.72
N ALA A 392 -22.78 19.17 -19.84
CA ALA A 392 -22.96 19.73 -18.50
C ALA A 392 -21.84 19.32 -17.54
N ILE A 393 -21.57 18.01 -17.44
CA ILE A 393 -20.50 17.47 -16.60
C ILE A 393 -19.26 17.25 -17.45
N VAL A 394 -18.12 17.75 -16.99
CA VAL A 394 -16.84 17.60 -17.68
C VAL A 394 -15.74 17.26 -16.67
N GLU A 395 -14.70 16.59 -17.15
CA GLU A 395 -13.47 16.37 -16.39
C GLU A 395 -12.47 17.49 -16.72
N SER A 396 -12.02 18.18 -15.67
CA SER A 396 -11.11 19.31 -15.76
C SER A 396 -9.64 18.85 -15.85
N PRO A 397 -8.72 19.75 -16.24
CA PRO A 397 -7.29 19.45 -16.22
C PRO A 397 -6.69 19.40 -14.80
N ASN A 398 -7.45 19.72 -13.76
CA ASN A 398 -6.94 19.75 -12.40
C ASN A 398 -6.74 18.33 -11.86
N ALA A 399 -5.51 18.01 -11.44
CA ALA A 399 -5.18 16.77 -10.75
C ALA A 399 -4.80 16.99 -9.27
N GLU A 400 -4.63 18.25 -8.86
CA GLU A 400 -4.01 18.64 -7.59
C GLU A 400 -5.08 19.07 -6.59
N TYR A 401 -5.91 18.13 -6.15
CA TYR A 401 -6.99 18.37 -5.17
C TYR A 401 -7.00 17.30 -4.08
N ALA A 402 -5.82 16.81 -3.69
CA ALA A 402 -5.70 15.94 -2.52
C ALA A 402 -6.19 16.67 -1.27
N THR A 403 -7.02 15.99 -0.48
CA THR A 403 -7.64 16.52 0.75
C THR A 403 -7.13 15.74 1.97
N GLU A 404 -7.22 16.36 3.14
CA GLU A 404 -6.81 15.72 4.40
C GLU A 404 -7.89 14.77 4.93
N THR A 405 -9.16 15.06 4.65
CA THR A 405 -10.31 14.27 5.10
C THR A 405 -11.05 13.62 3.92
N ARG A 406 -11.78 12.54 4.22
CA ARG A 406 -12.55 11.79 3.20
C ARG A 406 -13.83 12.53 2.83
N GLU A 407 -14.43 13.22 3.79
CA GLU A 407 -15.67 13.96 3.66
C GLU A 407 -15.56 15.06 2.61
N GLU A 408 -14.38 15.67 2.48
CA GLU A 408 -14.10 16.67 1.44
C GLU A 408 -14.16 16.09 0.02
N LEU A 409 -13.96 14.78 -0.17
CA LEU A 409 -14.04 14.09 -1.48
C LEU A 409 -15.46 13.68 -1.88
N LEU A 410 -16.43 13.90 -1.00
CA LEU A 410 -17.85 13.71 -1.28
C LEU A 410 -18.40 15.03 -1.83
N TYR A 411 -18.38 15.17 -3.16
CA TYR A 411 -18.72 16.44 -3.80
C TYR A 411 -20.22 16.58 -3.96
N ASN A 412 -20.75 17.70 -3.48
CA ASN A 412 -22.12 18.14 -3.74
C ASN A 412 -22.21 18.95 -5.04
N LYS A 413 -23.43 19.19 -5.51
CA LYS A 413 -23.71 20.00 -6.71
C LYS A 413 -23.03 21.38 -6.67
N GLU A 414 -23.07 22.04 -5.52
CA GLU A 414 -22.50 23.38 -5.33
C GLU A 414 -20.99 23.41 -5.53
N LYS A 415 -20.29 22.40 -5.00
CA LYS A 415 -18.84 22.26 -5.17
C LYS A 415 -18.48 22.04 -6.64
N LEU A 416 -19.25 21.21 -7.34
CA LEU A 416 -19.04 20.94 -8.77
C LEU A 416 -19.31 22.17 -9.64
N LEU A 417 -20.32 22.98 -9.30
CA LEU A 417 -20.58 24.26 -9.97
C LEU A 417 -19.47 25.28 -9.70
N ALA A 418 -19.01 25.40 -8.45
CA ALA A 418 -17.89 26.28 -8.09
C ALA A 418 -16.60 25.88 -8.82
N ASN A 419 -16.36 24.58 -9.01
CA ASN A 419 -15.25 24.08 -9.83
C ASN A 419 -15.42 24.45 -11.31
N GLY A 420 -16.64 24.35 -11.84
CA GLY A 420 -16.95 24.82 -13.20
C GLY A 420 -16.68 26.31 -13.36
N ASP A 421 -17.19 27.13 -12.45
CA ASP A 421 -17.01 28.58 -12.47
C ASP A 421 -15.51 28.97 -12.35
N LYS A 422 -14.72 28.22 -11.57
CA LYS A 422 -13.26 28.41 -11.44
C LYS A 422 -12.49 28.04 -12.71
N TRP A 423 -12.84 26.93 -13.37
CA TRP A 423 -12.06 26.33 -14.46
C TRP A 423 -12.67 26.56 -15.85
N GLU A 424 -13.80 27.26 -15.98
CA GLU A 424 -14.53 27.46 -17.24
C GLU A 424 -13.66 27.97 -18.42
N PRO A 425 -12.73 28.93 -18.24
CA PRO A 425 -11.90 29.40 -19.35
C PRO A 425 -11.02 28.29 -19.95
N GLU A 426 -10.48 27.43 -19.08
CA GLU A 426 -9.60 26.32 -19.48
C GLU A 426 -10.41 25.14 -20.02
N LEU A 427 -11.54 24.82 -19.39
CA LEU A 427 -12.49 23.81 -19.87
C LEU A 427 -12.99 24.16 -21.28
N ALA A 428 -13.40 25.40 -21.50
CA ALA A 428 -13.85 25.87 -22.80
C ALA A 428 -12.74 25.82 -23.86
N ALA A 429 -11.50 26.13 -23.50
CA ALA A 429 -10.35 26.04 -24.40
C ALA A 429 -10.04 24.58 -24.78
N ASN A 430 -10.01 23.67 -23.80
CA ASN A 430 -9.74 22.24 -24.01
C ASN A 430 -10.85 21.59 -24.84
N ILE A 431 -12.11 21.90 -24.55
CA ILE A 431 -13.25 21.37 -25.32
C ILE A 431 -13.24 21.92 -26.74
N ARG A 432 -12.89 23.19 -26.96
CA ARG A 432 -12.73 23.72 -28.32
C ARG A 432 -11.64 22.98 -29.11
N ALA A 433 -10.58 22.55 -28.45
CA ALA A 433 -9.50 21.78 -29.07
C ALA A 433 -9.91 20.31 -29.35
N ASP A 434 -10.73 19.71 -28.48
CA ASP A 434 -11.09 18.29 -28.56
C ASP A 434 -12.42 18.00 -29.27
N ALA A 435 -13.34 18.95 -29.36
CA ALA A 435 -14.67 18.80 -29.95
C ALA A 435 -14.70 18.16 -31.35
N PRO A 436 -13.74 18.42 -32.27
CA PRO A 436 -13.74 17.77 -33.59
C PRO A 436 -13.52 16.25 -33.58
N TYR A 437 -13.11 15.68 -32.44
CA TYR A 437 -12.78 14.25 -32.30
C TYR A 437 -13.85 13.45 -31.55
N ARG A 438 -14.98 14.09 -31.21
CA ARG A 438 -16.09 13.49 -30.46
C ARG A 438 -17.38 13.46 -31.27
#